data_AF-A0A8S2ZHD1-F1
#
_entry.id   AF-A0A8S2ZHD1-F1
#
_cell.length_a   1.000
_cell.length_b   1.000
_cell.length_c   1.000
_cell.angle_alpha   90.00
_cell.angle_beta   90.00
_cell.angle_gamma   90.00
#
_symmetry.space_group_name_H-M   'P 1'
#
loop_
_entity.id
_entity.type
_entity.pdbx_description
1 polymer ?
#
loop_
_entity_poly.entity_id
_entity_poly.type
_entity_poly.pdbx_seq_one_letter_code
_entity_poly.pdbx_strand_id
1 'polypeptide(L)' 'ASEFQRWAPDVGVIQYKGLPHVRKMLAQSIRTNRFNVLLTTYEYIMRDRSILSKVPWKYLIVDEGHRMKNHHCKLTQILN' A
#
# COMPACT_ATOMS: atom_id res chain seq x y z
N ALA A 1 5.97 -10.98 1.79
CA ALA A 1 6.77 -10.21 2.80
C ALA A 1 7.92 -11.02 3.35
N SER A 2 7.71 -12.31 3.62
CA SER A 2 8.79 -13.29 3.79
C SER A 2 9.77 -13.26 2.60
N GLU A 3 9.31 -13.00 1.36
CA GLU A 3 10.25 -12.84 0.24
C GLU A 3 11.17 -11.64 0.39
N PHE A 4 10.67 -10.49 0.86
CA PHE A 4 11.53 -9.32 1.12
C PHE A 4 12.57 -9.63 2.19
N GLN A 5 12.18 -10.31 3.27
CA GLN A 5 13.14 -10.69 4.30
C GLN A 5 14.22 -11.65 3.78
N ARG A 6 13.87 -12.54 2.85
CA ARG A 6 14.81 -13.50 2.26
C ARG A 6 15.73 -12.87 1.22
N TRP A 7 15.19 -12.01 0.36
CA TRP A 7 15.87 -11.55 -0.85
C TRP A 7 16.31 -10.08 -0.81
N ALA A 8 15.75 -9.27 0.08
CA ALA A 8 16.02 -7.84 0.22
C ALA A 8 15.82 -7.36 1.67
N PRO A 9 16.61 -7.85 2.64
CA PRO A 9 16.38 -7.63 4.07
C PRO A 9 16.49 -6.16 4.49
N ASP A 10 17.28 -5.36 3.76
CA ASP A 10 17.45 -3.92 4.04
C ASP A 10 16.26 -3.07 3.59
N VAL A 11 15.31 -3.65 2.85
CA VAL A 11 14.12 -2.94 2.38
C VAL A 11 13.09 -2.87 3.50
N GLY A 12 12.84 -1.67 4.00
CA GLY A 12 11.80 -1.38 4.98
C GLY A 12 10.41 -1.60 4.40
N VAL A 13 9.75 -2.69 4.79
CA VAL A 13 8.41 -3.05 4.30
C VAL A 13 7.35 -2.88 5.39
N ILE A 14 6.30 -2.11 5.09
CA ILE A 14 5.09 -2.05 5.90
C ILE A 14 4.02 -2.97 5.29
N GLN A 15 3.56 -3.96 6.05
CA GLN A 15 2.39 -4.77 5.70
C GLN A 15 1.13 -4.11 6.26
N TYR A 16 0.36 -3.45 5.40
CA TYR A 16 -0.86 -2.75 5.79
C TYR A 16 -2.06 -3.70 5.72
N LYS A 17 -2.36 -4.33 6.86
CA LYS A 17 -3.45 -5.30 7.00
C LYS A 17 -3.96 -5.38 8.43
N GLY A 18 -5.06 -6.10 8.64
CA GLY A 18 -5.60 -6.38 9.97
C GLY A 18 -6.67 -5.40 10.41
N LEU A 19 -6.94 -5.34 11.72
CA LEU A 19 -8.04 -4.58 12.30
C LEU A 19 -7.85 -3.05 12.14
N PRO A 20 -8.94 -2.24 12.13
CA PRO A 20 -8.85 -0.80 11.91
C PRO A 20 -7.89 -0.07 12.85
N HIS A 21 -7.82 -0.45 14.12
CA HIS A 21 -6.91 0.18 15.09
C HIS A 21 -5.43 -0.11 14.75
N VAL A 22 -5.09 -1.33 14.31
CA VAL A 22 -3.74 -1.69 13.86
C VAL A 22 -3.35 -0.84 12.66
N ARG A 23 -4.24 -0.75 11.67
CA ARG A 23 -4.02 0.07 10.48
C ARG A 23 -3.87 1.56 10.80
N LYS A 24 -4.60 2.06 11.80
CA LYS A 24 -4.45 3.45 12.30
C LYS A 24 -3.07 3.69 12.91
N MET A 25 -2.51 2.71 13.63
CA MET A 25 -1.13 2.82 14.14
C MET A 25 -0.12 2.80 12.98
N LEU A 26 -0.29 1.91 12.00
CA LEU A 26 0.57 1.85 10.81
C LEU A 26 0.50 3.13 9.97
N ALA A 27 -0.68 3.75 9.87
CA ALA A 27 -0.88 5.02 9.18
C ALA A 27 -0.02 6.15 9.76
N GLN A 28 0.23 6.13 11.08
CA GLN A 28 1.13 7.10 11.71
C GLN A 28 2.58 6.90 11.24
N SER A 29 3.03 5.65 11.14
CA SER A 29 4.35 5.33 10.59
C SER A 29 4.45 5.72 9.11
N ILE A 30 3.42 5.44 8.31
CA ILE A 30 3.35 5.80 6.88
C ILE A 30 3.46 7.32 6.70
N ARG A 31 2.81 8.12 7.56
CA ARG A 31 2.91 9.60 7.52
C ARG A 31 4.33 10.12 7.70
N THR A 32 5.19 9.41 8.42
CA THR A 32 6.61 9.80 8.55
C THR A 32 7.44 9.47 7.31
N ASN A 33 6.84 8.76 6.34
CA ASN A 33 7.45 8.33 5.08
C ASN A 33 8.77 7.56 5.27
N ARG A 34 8.94 6.89 6.41
CA ARG A 34 10.10 6.05 6.75
C ARG A 34 9.85 4.60 6.35
N PHE A 35 9.62 4.35 5.07
CA PHE A 35 9.49 3.00 4.51
C PHE A 35 9.88 3.02 3.03
N ASN A 36 10.22 1.85 2.50
CA ASN A 36 10.52 1.67 1.08
C ASN A 36 9.32 1.09 0.32
N VAL A 37 8.62 0.13 0.93
CA VAL A 37 7.51 -0.59 0.30
C VAL A 37 6.31 -0.67 1.24
N LEU A 38 5.11 -0.36 0.73
CA LEU A 38 3.85 -0.65 1.39
C LEU A 38 3.18 -1.83 0.68
N LEU A 39 3.01 -2.94 1.39
CA LEU A 39 2.26 -4.09 0.89
C LEU A 39 0.84 -4.04 1.44
N THR A 40 -0.15 -4.03 0.55
CA THR A 40 -1.56 -3.93 0.89
C THR A 40 -2.41 -4.62 -0.19
N THR A 41 -3.72 -4.74 0.06
CA THR A 41 -4.68 -5.22 -0.94
C THR A 41 -5.51 -4.08 -1.51
N TYR A 42 -6.20 -4.36 -2.62
CA TYR A 42 -7.13 -3.45 -3.27
C TYR A 42 -8.19 -2.91 -2.29
N GLU A 43 -8.77 -3.80 -1.48
CA GLU A 43 -9.86 -3.46 -0.56
C GLU A 43 -9.41 -2.46 0.51
N TYR A 44 -8.17 -2.58 1.01
CA TYR A 44 -7.62 -1.65 1.98
C TYR A 44 -7.33 -0.28 1.36
N ILE A 45 -6.88 -0.22 0.10
CA ILE A 45 -6.70 1.05 -0.62
C ILE A 45 -8.03 1.78 -0.76
N MET A 46 -9.09 1.06 -1.15
CA MET A 46 -10.42 1.64 -1.28
C MET A 46 -10.98 2.13 0.06
N ARG A 47 -10.81 1.33 1.13
CA ARG A 47 -11.35 1.66 2.46
C ARG A 47 -10.62 2.81 3.13
N ASP A 48 -9.30 2.85 3.04
CA ASP A 48 -8.46 3.81 3.76
C ASP A 48 -7.84 4.87 2.81
N ARG A 49 -8.54 5.16 1.70
CA ARG A 49 -8.14 6.14 0.68
C ARG A 49 -7.65 7.46 1.26
N SER A 50 -8.36 8.02 2.23
CA SER A 50 -8.07 9.34 2.81
C SER A 50 -6.69 9.44 3.49
N ILE A 51 -6.10 8.30 3.86
CA ILE A 51 -4.76 8.19 4.42
C ILE A 51 -3.77 7.89 3.31
N LEU A 52 -4.04 6.85 2.51
CA LEU A 52 -3.10 6.32 1.53
C LEU A 52 -2.90 7.24 0.32
N SER A 53 -3.90 8.07 -0.04
CA SER A 53 -3.78 9.07 -1.10
C SER A 53 -2.88 10.25 -0.75
N LYS A 54 -2.52 10.43 0.53
CA LYS A 54 -1.63 11.51 0.98
C LYS A 54 -0.16 11.17 0.84
N VAL A 55 0.15 9.92 0.55
CA VAL A 55 1.51 9.47 0.31
C VAL A 55 1.87 9.78 -1.14
N PRO A 56 2.99 10.46 -1.41
CA PRO A 56 3.44 10.73 -2.78
C PRO A 56 4.05 9.46 -3.39
N TRP A 57 3.21 8.59 -3.94
CA TRP A 57 3.64 7.32 -4.53
C TRP A 57 4.50 7.55 -5.78
N LYS A 58 5.69 6.96 -5.80
CA LYS A 58 6.56 6.98 -6.99
C LYS A 58 6.22 5.87 -7.97
N TYR A 59 5.91 4.70 -7.44
CA TYR A 59 5.61 3.50 -8.21
C TYR A 59 4.44 2.77 -7.58
N LEU A 60 3.58 2.22 -8.43
CA LEU A 60 2.48 1.36 -8.06
C LEU A 60 2.64 0.03 -8.80
N ILE A 61 2.81 -1.05 -8.05
CA ILE A 61 2.89 -2.41 -8.58
C ILE A 61 1.61 -3.12 -8.16
N VAL A 62 0.87 -3.65 -9.14
CA VAL A 62 -0.39 -4.36 -8.91
C VAL A 62 -0.21 -5.81 -9.33
N ASP A 63 -0.34 -6.70 -8.36
CA ASP A 63 -0.39 -8.14 -8.62
C ASP A 63 -1.80 -8.54 -9.12
N GLU A 64 -1.87 -9.60 -9.91
CA GLU A 64 -3.11 -10.08 -10.54
C GLU A 64 -3.82 -8.99 -11.36
N GLY A 65 -3.05 -8.23 -12.15
CA GLY A 65 -3.51 -7.08 -12.95
C GLY A 65 -4.67 -7.39 -13.90
N HIS A 66 -4.94 -8.66 -14.19
CA HIS A 66 -6.16 -9.09 -14.90
C HIS A 66 -7.46 -8.72 -14.16
N ARG A 67 -7.39 -8.44 -12.84
CA ARG A 67 -8.50 -7.90 -12.03
C ARG A 67 -8.78 -6.41 -12.32
N MET A 68 -7.90 -5.73 -13.05
CA MET A 68 -8.02 -4.29 -13.37
C MET A 68 -8.83 -4.00 -14.65
N LYS A 69 -9.67 -4.93 -15.12
CA LYS A 69 -10.37 -4.85 -16.42
C LYS A 69 -11.37 -3.69 -16.61
N ASN A 70 -11.57 -2.81 -15.63
CA ASN A 70 -12.32 -1.57 -15.83
C ASN A 70 -11.36 -0.44 -16.25
N HIS A 71 -11.48 0.01 -17.50
CA HIS A 71 -10.69 1.04 -18.19
C HIS A 71 -10.56 2.41 -17.48
N HIS A 72 -11.25 2.61 -16.36
CA HIS A 72 -11.05 3.71 -15.43
C HIS A 72 -10.45 3.13 -14.14
N CYS A 73 -9.12 2.97 -14.12
CA CYS A 73 -8.44 2.33 -13.01
C CYS A 73 -8.57 3.21 -11.75
N LYS A 74 -9.62 2.94 -10.95
CA LYS A 74 -9.94 3.68 -9.72
C LYS A 74 -8.72 3.79 -8.80
N LEU A 75 -7.85 2.79 -8.81
CA LEU A 75 -6.68 2.74 -7.96
C LEU A 75 -5.66 3.83 -8.29
N THR A 76 -5.38 4.07 -9.57
CA THR A 76 -4.49 5.17 -10.01
C THR A 76 -5.12 6.52 -9.69
N GLN A 77 -6.43 6.70 -9.88
CA GLN A 77 -7.12 7.94 -9.51
C GLN A 77 -7.18 8.21 -8.00
N ILE A 78 -7.06 7.15 -7.20
CA ILE A 78 -7.10 7.23 -5.74
C ILE A 78 -5.73 7.58 -5.16
N LEU A 79 -4.65 7.16 -5.82
CA LEU A 79 -3.27 7.27 -5.32
C LEU A 79 -2.40 8.29 -6.06
N ASN A 80 -2.88 8.88 -7.17
CA ASN A 80 -2.29 10.07 -7.79
C ASN A 80 -2.74 11.37 -7.12
#